data_AF-A0A4Q0P3P7-F1
#
_entry.id   AF-A0A4Q0P3P7-F1
#
_cell.length_a   1.000
_cell.length_b   1.000
_cell.length_c   1.000
_cell.angle_alpha   90.00
_cell.angle_beta   90.00
_cell.angle_gamma   90.00
#
_symmetry.space_group_name_H-M   'P 1'
#
loop_
_entity.id
_entity.type
_entity.pdbx_description
1 polymer ?
#
loop_
_entity_poly.entity_id
_entity_poly.type
_entity_poly.pdbx_seq_one_letter_code
_entity_poly.pdbx_strand_id
1 'polypeptide(L)'
;MAQDIRELLKNDLSVPTEGLKPNHEARFNARLDENFGTQAKAKAEGYLWMKIAAVLVVLIAVTGLLLNNPFVATTPQQPTEVNTIASTTATKVQLSDFSPEYKQIEDRYLASIHMELAQLNVTDDNKAVVDAFMGQLEELNQEYDRLNEDLVEAGVNNQNIQALVDNLQFRLDLLLKLKEKLNELQESQFNEIKTNTI
;
A
#
# COMPACT_ATOMS: atom_id res chain seq x y z
N MET A 1 -0.60 28.19 -38.66
CA MET A 1 0.49 27.31 -39.09
C MET A 1 1.01 26.62 -37.85
N ALA A 2 0.87 25.30 -37.73
CA ALA A 2 1.35 24.56 -36.58
C ALA A 2 2.88 24.40 -36.68
N GLN A 3 3.63 24.85 -35.68
CA GLN A 3 5.06 24.59 -35.61
C GLN A 3 5.27 23.12 -35.25
N ASP A 4 6.07 22.41 -36.06
CA ASP A 4 6.41 21.00 -35.81
C ASP A 4 7.35 20.92 -34.60
N ILE A 5 6.88 20.25 -33.55
CA ILE A 5 7.60 20.05 -32.29
C ILE A 5 8.91 19.30 -32.53
N ARG A 6 8.98 18.48 -33.60
CA ARG A 6 10.18 17.74 -34.00
C ARG A 6 11.29 18.65 -34.53
N GLU A 7 10.94 19.76 -35.16
CA GLU A 7 11.92 20.77 -35.62
C GLU A 7 12.40 21.65 -34.45
N LEU A 8 11.53 21.96 -33.51
CA LEU A 8 11.91 22.69 -32.29
C LEU A 8 12.89 21.87 -31.44
N LEU A 9 12.66 20.58 -31.28
CA LEU A 9 13.53 19.71 -30.49
C LEU A 9 14.90 19.48 -31.15
N LYS A 10 14.96 19.41 -32.49
CA LYS A 10 16.24 19.27 -33.21
C LYS A 10 17.19 20.43 -32.98
N ASN A 11 16.68 21.63 -32.76
CA ASN A 11 17.48 22.83 -32.50
C ASN A 11 17.84 23.00 -31.01
N ASP A 12 17.17 22.30 -30.10
CA ASP A 12 17.32 22.44 -28.63
C ASP A 12 18.11 21.27 -27.98
N LEU A 13 18.54 20.29 -28.78
CA LEU A 13 19.37 19.15 -28.34
C LEU A 13 20.84 19.52 -28.06
N SER A 14 21.24 20.77 -28.31
CA SER A 14 22.52 21.29 -27.83
C SER A 14 22.44 21.47 -26.32
N VAL A 15 23.00 20.51 -25.58
CA VAL A 15 23.26 20.68 -24.14
C VAL A 15 24.05 21.98 -23.96
N PRO A 16 23.55 22.97 -23.19
CA PRO A 16 24.31 24.18 -22.90
C PRO A 16 25.64 23.78 -22.27
N THR A 17 26.75 24.14 -22.92
CA THR A 17 28.11 23.90 -22.41
C THR A 17 28.42 24.72 -21.16
N GLU A 18 27.53 25.64 -20.79
CA GLU A 18 27.62 26.45 -19.58
C GLU A 18 26.82 25.75 -18.47
N GLY A 19 27.53 25.14 -17.52
CA GLY A 19 26.93 24.46 -16.37
C GLY A 19 26.01 25.37 -15.55
N LEU A 20 25.22 24.77 -14.66
CA LEU A 20 24.33 25.52 -13.77
C LEU A 20 25.07 26.69 -13.11
N LYS A 21 24.46 27.89 -13.13
CA LYS A 21 25.02 29.07 -12.48
C LYS A 21 25.41 28.76 -11.03
N PRO A 22 26.56 29.26 -10.54
CA PRO A 22 26.92 29.11 -9.13
C PRO A 22 25.79 29.70 -8.27
N ASN A 23 25.48 29.03 -7.15
CA ASN A 23 24.35 29.33 -6.26
C ASN A 23 22.94 28.97 -6.79
N HIS A 24 22.82 28.08 -7.77
CA HIS A 24 21.52 27.53 -8.17
C HIS A 24 20.83 26.75 -7.03
N GLU A 25 21.57 25.89 -6.34
CA GLU A 25 21.04 25.04 -5.25
C GLU A 25 20.51 25.87 -4.08
N ALA A 26 21.27 26.88 -3.62
CA ALA A 26 20.83 27.77 -2.55
C ALA A 26 19.52 28.51 -2.91
N ARG A 27 19.38 28.95 -4.16
CA ARG A 27 18.15 29.60 -4.64
C ARG A 27 16.99 28.63 -4.76
N PHE A 28 17.25 27.37 -5.08
CA PHE A 28 16.25 26.31 -5.13
C PHE A 28 15.74 25.99 -3.72
N ASN A 29 16.64 25.74 -2.77
CA ASN A 29 16.27 25.44 -1.38
C ASN A 29 15.50 26.61 -0.73
N ALA A 30 15.89 27.86 -0.98
CA ALA A 30 15.15 29.02 -0.49
C ALA A 30 13.70 29.07 -1.01
N ARG A 31 13.49 28.73 -2.29
CA ARG A 31 12.14 28.65 -2.89
C ARG A 31 11.36 27.43 -2.42
N LEU A 32 12.05 26.32 -2.15
CA LEU A 32 11.46 25.11 -1.59
C LEU A 32 10.93 25.38 -0.19
N ASP A 33 11.73 25.99 0.67
CA ASP A 33 11.32 26.34 2.04
C ASP A 33 10.19 27.37 2.04
N GLU A 34 10.22 28.37 1.14
CA GLU A 34 9.17 29.38 1.03
C GLU A 34 7.80 28.80 0.63
N ASN A 35 7.79 27.75 -0.23
CA ASN A 35 6.55 27.20 -0.77
C ASN A 35 6.11 25.89 -0.09
N PHE A 36 7.03 25.18 0.58
CA PHE A 36 6.79 23.85 1.15
C PHE A 36 7.31 23.69 2.59
N GLY A 37 8.03 24.67 3.15
CA GLY A 37 8.60 24.65 4.49
C GLY A 37 7.57 24.86 5.60
N THR A 38 6.90 23.77 5.98
CA THR A 38 6.26 23.49 7.28
C THR A 38 5.53 24.62 8.02
N GLN A 39 4.20 24.46 8.06
CA GLN A 39 3.28 24.90 9.12
C GLN A 39 3.96 25.09 10.48
N ALA A 40 3.75 26.27 11.07
CA ALA A 40 4.31 26.68 12.35
C ALA A 40 4.19 25.59 13.43
N LYS A 41 5.30 25.30 14.13
CA LYS A 41 5.32 24.41 15.29
C LYS A 41 4.40 24.96 16.39
N ALA A 42 3.18 24.44 16.48
CA ALA A 42 2.30 24.69 17.61
C ALA A 42 2.90 24.01 18.86
N LYS A 43 3.09 24.78 19.93
CA LYS A 43 3.60 24.30 21.22
C LYS A 43 2.61 23.30 21.83
N ALA A 44 2.95 22.01 21.78
CA ALA A 44 2.09 20.91 22.25
C ALA A 44 2.46 20.36 23.64
N GLU A 45 3.11 21.15 24.50
CA GLU A 45 3.57 20.65 25.81
C GLU A 45 2.45 20.52 26.85
N GLY A 46 1.27 21.11 26.62
CA GLY A 46 0.14 21.04 27.55
C GLY A 46 -0.87 19.90 27.30
N TYR A 47 -0.78 19.16 26.20
CA TYR A 47 -1.78 18.12 25.85
C TYR A 47 -1.31 16.68 26.17
N LEU A 48 0.00 16.46 26.30
CA LEU A 48 0.57 15.13 26.51
C LEU A 48 0.35 14.61 27.95
N TRP A 49 0.34 15.47 28.98
CA TRP A 49 0.13 15.05 30.36
C TRP A 49 -1.28 14.44 30.62
N MET A 50 -2.31 14.93 29.93
CA MET A 50 -3.68 14.39 30.05
C MET A 50 -3.79 12.97 29.45
N LYS A 51 -3.03 12.66 28.40
CA LYS A 51 -3.02 11.31 27.80
C LYS A 51 -2.41 10.26 28.75
N ILE A 52 -1.37 10.65 29.50
CA ILE A 52 -0.71 9.77 30.47
C ILE A 52 -1.65 9.45 31.65
N ALA A 53 -2.36 10.45 32.15
CA ALA A 53 -3.33 10.26 33.24
C ALA A 53 -4.47 9.31 32.84
N ALA A 54 -5.01 9.45 31.62
CA ALA A 54 -6.10 8.60 31.14
C ALA A 54 -5.73 7.10 31.09
N VAL A 55 -4.51 6.77 30.64
CA VAL A 55 -4.04 5.37 30.57
C VAL A 55 -3.90 4.75 31.96
N LEU A 56 -3.40 5.51 32.94
CA LEU A 56 -3.27 5.03 34.33
C LEU A 56 -4.64 4.74 34.97
N VAL A 57 -5.64 5.58 34.72
CA VAL A 57 -7.00 5.37 35.25
C VAL A 57 -7.64 4.09 34.67
N VAL A 58 -7.48 3.83 33.37
CA VAL A 58 -8.00 2.60 32.74
C VAL A 58 -7.31 1.35 33.29
N LEU A 59 -5.99 1.37 33.47
CA LEU A 59 -5.26 0.23 34.03
C LEU A 59 -5.68 -0.07 35.48
N ILE A 60 -5.90 0.94 36.30
CA ILE A 60 -6.38 0.77 37.69
C ILE A 60 -7.81 0.22 37.71
N ALA A 61 -8.69 0.67 36.82
CA ALA A 61 -10.05 0.16 36.72
C ALA A 61 -10.09 -1.32 36.28
N VAL A 62 -9.27 -1.70 35.29
CA VAL A 62 -9.19 -3.09 34.81
C VAL A 62 -8.58 -4.01 35.86
N THR A 63 -7.51 -3.59 36.54
CA THR A 63 -6.91 -4.39 37.64
C THR A 63 -7.86 -4.52 38.83
N GLY A 64 -8.62 -3.47 39.17
CA GLY A 64 -9.65 -3.54 40.21
C GLY A 64 -10.80 -4.51 39.88
N LEU A 65 -11.19 -4.62 38.61
CA LEU A 65 -12.19 -5.59 38.15
C LEU A 65 -11.69 -7.04 38.21
N LEU A 66 -10.42 -7.28 37.87
CA LEU A 66 -9.85 -8.64 37.87
C LEU A 66 -9.64 -9.21 39.28
N LEU A 67 -9.40 -8.37 40.28
CA LEU A 67 -9.21 -8.82 41.67
C LEU A 67 -10.53 -9.13 42.40
N ASN A 68 -11.67 -8.66 41.89
CA ASN A 68 -12.99 -8.86 42.50
C ASN A 68 -13.78 -10.07 41.94
N ASN A 69 -13.21 -10.80 40.98
CA ASN A 69 -13.89 -11.95 40.37
C ASN A 69 -13.01 -13.21 40.47
N PRO A 70 -13.26 -14.14 41.42
CA PRO A 70 -12.46 -15.36 41.51
C PRO A 70 -12.79 -16.26 40.32
N PHE A 71 -11.85 -16.34 39.38
CA PHE A 71 -11.85 -17.24 38.23
C PHE A 71 -11.97 -18.70 38.69
N VAL A 72 -13.18 -19.26 38.59
CA VAL A 72 -13.45 -20.69 38.83
C VAL A 72 -13.19 -21.47 37.56
N ALA A 73 -12.11 -22.26 37.59
CA ALA A 73 -11.76 -23.25 36.59
C ALA A 73 -12.67 -24.48 36.70
N THR A 74 -13.33 -24.85 35.61
CA THR A 74 -13.71 -26.25 35.31
C THR A 74 -14.15 -26.37 33.84
N THR A 75 -13.34 -27.06 33.03
CA THR A 75 -13.76 -27.85 31.86
C THR A 75 -14.29 -29.21 32.36
N PRO A 76 -15.23 -29.92 31.67
CA PRO A 76 -14.97 -30.46 30.31
C PRO A 76 -16.16 -30.55 29.33
N GLN A 77 -15.77 -30.82 28.07
CA GLN A 77 -16.51 -31.39 26.93
C GLN A 77 -17.19 -30.48 25.87
N GLN A 78 -16.46 -30.40 24.75
CA GLN A 78 -16.75 -30.12 23.32
C GLN A 78 -18.07 -30.77 22.80
N PRO A 79 -18.77 -30.25 21.75
CA PRO A 79 -18.23 -29.80 20.47
C PRO A 79 -18.30 -28.30 20.19
N THR A 80 -17.19 -27.81 19.66
CA THR A 80 -16.90 -26.54 19.01
C THR A 80 -18.03 -26.05 18.09
N GLU A 81 -18.87 -25.17 18.62
CA GLU A 81 -19.33 -24.01 17.87
C GLU A 81 -18.31 -22.91 18.10
N VAL A 82 -17.51 -22.63 17.07
CA VAL A 82 -16.68 -21.43 17.02
C VAL A 82 -17.65 -20.26 16.88
N ASN A 83 -18.18 -19.79 18.01
CA ASN A 83 -18.72 -18.45 18.10
C ASN A 83 -17.53 -17.52 17.92
N THR A 84 -17.30 -17.19 16.64
CA THR A 84 -16.57 -16.03 16.18
C THR A 84 -16.82 -14.92 17.17
N ILE A 85 -15.78 -14.56 17.90
CA ILE A 85 -15.70 -13.28 18.59
C ILE A 85 -16.09 -12.28 17.51
N ALA A 86 -17.27 -11.70 17.66
CA ALA A 86 -17.77 -10.67 16.77
C ALA A 86 -16.83 -9.48 16.89
N SER A 87 -15.72 -9.55 16.16
CA SER A 87 -15.02 -8.40 15.66
C SER A 87 -16.09 -7.65 14.91
N THR A 88 -16.48 -6.50 15.45
CA THR A 88 -17.32 -5.53 14.77
C THR A 88 -16.47 -4.90 13.66
N THR A 89 -15.98 -5.74 12.75
CA THR A 89 -15.44 -5.31 11.47
C THR A 89 -16.67 -5.11 10.61
N ALA A 90 -16.96 -3.87 10.26
CA ALA A 90 -17.96 -3.58 9.25
C ALA A 90 -17.71 -4.54 8.07
N THR A 91 -18.70 -5.36 7.74
CA THR A 91 -18.62 -6.28 6.60
C THR A 91 -18.41 -5.41 5.36
N LYS A 92 -17.17 -5.36 4.87
CA LYS A 92 -16.84 -4.63 3.65
C LYS A 92 -17.55 -5.34 2.50
N VAL A 93 -18.40 -4.60 1.80
CA VAL A 93 -19.11 -5.08 0.63
C VAL A 93 -18.08 -5.40 -0.44
N GLN A 94 -18.21 -6.58 -1.03
CA GLN A 94 -17.33 -7.06 -2.09
C GLN A 94 -18.11 -7.30 -3.37
N LEU A 95 -17.37 -7.34 -4.48
CA LEU A 95 -17.94 -7.62 -5.80
C LEU A 95 -18.73 -8.95 -5.82
N SER A 96 -18.25 -9.94 -5.07
CA SER A 96 -18.88 -11.25 -4.88
C SER A 96 -20.25 -11.23 -4.19
N ASP A 97 -20.60 -10.16 -3.47
CA ASP A 97 -21.88 -10.06 -2.76
C ASP A 97 -23.06 -9.79 -3.70
N PHE A 98 -22.80 -9.37 -4.94
CA PHE A 98 -23.85 -8.92 -5.86
C PHE A 98 -24.32 -10.00 -6.86
N SER A 99 -23.46 -10.94 -7.26
CA SER A 99 -23.86 -12.07 -8.10
C SER A 99 -22.88 -13.24 -8.07
N PRO A 100 -23.33 -14.48 -8.38
CA PRO A 100 -22.43 -15.63 -8.50
C PRO A 100 -21.37 -15.49 -9.60
N GLU A 101 -21.69 -14.81 -10.70
CA GLU A 101 -20.76 -14.59 -11.82
C GLU A 101 -19.62 -13.64 -11.40
N TYR A 102 -19.97 -12.56 -10.70
CA TYR A 102 -18.99 -11.61 -10.17
C TYR A 102 -18.10 -12.23 -9.10
N LYS A 103 -18.68 -13.08 -8.25
CA LYS A 103 -17.92 -13.87 -7.29
C LYS A 103 -16.86 -14.73 -7.97
N GLN A 104 -17.22 -15.45 -9.04
CA GLN A 104 -16.27 -16.29 -9.75
C GLN A 104 -15.09 -15.47 -10.33
N ILE A 105 -15.37 -14.26 -10.84
CA ILE A 105 -14.34 -13.37 -11.37
C ILE A 105 -13.40 -12.89 -10.25
N GLU A 106 -13.97 -12.36 -9.17
CA GLU A 106 -13.21 -11.87 -8.01
C GLU A 106 -12.35 -12.97 -7.39
N ASP A 107 -12.96 -14.11 -7.04
CA ASP A 107 -12.29 -15.25 -6.43
C ASP A 107 -11.12 -15.73 -7.30
N ARG A 108 -11.29 -15.77 -8.64
CA ARG A 108 -10.23 -16.16 -9.56
C ARG A 108 -9.04 -15.20 -9.52
N TYR A 109 -9.29 -13.90 -9.60
CA TYR A 109 -8.20 -12.91 -9.56
C TYR A 109 -7.51 -12.88 -8.19
N LEU A 110 -8.27 -12.91 -7.09
CA LEU A 110 -7.69 -12.97 -5.75
C LEU A 110 -6.85 -14.23 -5.56
N ALA A 111 -7.29 -15.39 -6.05
CA ALA A 111 -6.50 -16.61 -6.02
C ALA A 111 -5.18 -16.46 -6.79
N SER A 112 -5.20 -15.86 -8.00
CA SER A 112 -3.98 -15.56 -8.76
C SER A 112 -3.06 -14.58 -8.04
N ILE A 113 -3.60 -13.49 -7.48
CA ILE A 113 -2.83 -12.49 -6.71
C ILE A 113 -2.16 -13.14 -5.51
N HIS A 114 -2.90 -13.92 -4.71
CA HIS A 114 -2.35 -14.62 -3.55
C HIS A 114 -1.28 -15.63 -3.95
N MET A 115 -1.48 -16.32 -5.07
CA MET A 115 -0.50 -17.26 -5.61
C MET A 115 0.82 -16.57 -6.02
N GLU A 116 0.74 -15.44 -6.73
CA GLU A 116 1.95 -14.68 -7.11
C GLU A 116 2.65 -14.08 -5.88
N LEU A 117 1.90 -13.56 -4.90
CA LEU A 117 2.47 -13.09 -3.63
C LEU A 117 3.17 -14.21 -2.86
N ALA A 118 2.60 -15.41 -2.81
CA ALA A 118 3.20 -16.55 -2.13
C ALA A 118 4.49 -17.06 -2.79
N GLN A 119 4.66 -16.80 -4.09
CA GLN A 119 5.87 -17.13 -4.85
C GLN A 119 6.97 -16.07 -4.72
N LEU A 120 6.68 -14.92 -4.11
CA LEU A 120 7.60 -13.80 -4.03
C LEU A 120 8.77 -14.14 -3.09
N ASN A 121 9.99 -14.14 -3.63
CA ASN A 121 11.20 -14.37 -2.86
C ASN A 121 11.91 -13.04 -2.56
N VAL A 122 11.86 -12.62 -1.29
CA VAL A 122 12.46 -11.38 -0.83
C VAL A 122 13.85 -11.67 -0.24
N THR A 123 14.87 -11.01 -0.80
CA THR A 123 16.25 -11.04 -0.34
C THR A 123 16.71 -9.62 -0.01
N ASP A 124 17.82 -9.48 0.72
CA ASP A 124 18.35 -8.14 1.06
C ASP A 124 18.65 -7.30 -0.20
N ASP A 125 19.14 -7.94 -1.26
CA ASP A 125 19.51 -7.28 -2.52
C ASP A 125 18.29 -6.77 -3.31
N ASN A 126 17.14 -7.44 -3.21
CA ASN A 126 15.94 -7.09 -3.97
C ASN A 126 14.87 -6.36 -3.14
N LYS A 127 15.09 -6.22 -1.83
CA LYS A 127 14.12 -5.68 -0.88
C LYS A 127 13.59 -4.31 -1.29
N ALA A 128 14.47 -3.40 -1.71
CA ALA A 128 14.07 -2.04 -2.10
C ALA A 128 13.10 -2.03 -3.29
N VAL A 129 13.29 -2.94 -4.26
CA VAL A 129 12.40 -3.08 -5.41
C VAL A 129 11.07 -3.69 -4.98
N VAL A 130 11.12 -4.75 -4.16
CA VAL A 130 9.91 -5.37 -3.60
C VAL A 130 9.08 -4.35 -2.83
N ASP A 131 9.68 -3.61 -1.90
CA ASP A 131 8.99 -2.61 -1.08
C ASP A 131 8.28 -1.55 -1.95
N ALA A 132 8.92 -1.08 -3.02
CA ALA A 132 8.34 -0.10 -3.93
C ALA A 132 7.10 -0.63 -4.66
N PHE A 133 7.14 -1.88 -5.13
CA PHE A 133 5.99 -2.53 -5.77
C PHE A 133 4.88 -2.85 -4.75
N MET A 134 5.23 -3.24 -3.52
CA MET A 134 4.24 -3.46 -2.45
C MET A 134 3.53 -2.16 -2.08
N GLY A 135 4.21 -1.01 -2.10
CA GLY A 135 3.58 0.29 -1.91
C GLY A 135 2.51 0.58 -2.98
N GLN A 136 2.82 0.35 -4.25
CA GLN A 136 1.85 0.51 -5.34
C GLN A 136 0.69 -0.49 -5.24
N LEU A 137 0.96 -1.73 -4.79
CA LEU A 137 -0.07 -2.74 -4.59
C LEU A 137 -1.04 -2.33 -3.47
N GLU A 138 -0.53 -1.69 -2.42
CA GLU A 138 -1.34 -1.15 -1.32
C GLU A 138 -2.22 0.01 -1.79
N GLU A 139 -1.72 0.91 -2.63
CA GLU A 139 -2.52 1.97 -3.25
C GLU A 139 -3.69 1.38 -4.07
N LEU A 140 -3.41 0.35 -4.87
CA LEU A 140 -4.45 -0.36 -5.62
C LEU A 140 -5.46 -1.05 -4.70
N ASN A 141 -5.02 -1.62 -3.57
CA ASN A 141 -5.90 -2.25 -2.59
C ASN A 141 -6.85 -1.22 -1.95
N GLN A 142 -6.35 -0.05 -1.60
CA GLN A 142 -7.17 1.05 -1.05
C GLN A 142 -8.15 1.58 -2.10
N GLU A 143 -7.76 1.67 -3.37
CA GLU A 143 -8.66 2.05 -4.44
C GLU A 143 -9.76 1.00 -4.66
N TYR A 144 -9.44 -0.29 -4.57
CA TYR A 144 -10.45 -1.36 -4.62
C TYR A 144 -11.51 -1.21 -3.52
N ASP A 145 -11.04 -0.89 -2.32
CA ASP A 145 -11.89 -0.67 -1.15
C ASP A 145 -12.83 0.53 -1.36
N ARG A 146 -12.28 1.64 -1.86
CA ARG A 146 -13.05 2.83 -2.21
C ARG A 146 -14.08 2.54 -3.31
N LEU A 147 -13.70 1.83 -4.36
CA LEU A 147 -14.61 1.47 -5.45
C LEU A 147 -15.78 0.60 -4.96
N ASN A 148 -15.54 -0.26 -3.96
CA ASN A 148 -16.61 -1.04 -3.34
C ASN A 148 -17.55 -0.16 -2.51
N GLU A 149 -17.05 0.85 -1.80
CA GLU A 149 -17.88 1.83 -1.11
C GLU A 149 -18.74 2.64 -2.09
N ASP A 150 -18.15 3.12 -3.18
CA ASP A 150 -18.86 3.83 -4.25
C ASP A 150 -19.91 2.94 -4.94
N LEU A 151 -19.64 1.63 -5.10
CA LEU A 151 -20.57 0.66 -5.65
C LEU A 151 -21.83 0.50 -4.78
N VAL A 152 -21.68 0.59 -3.46
CA VAL A 152 -22.82 0.54 -2.51
C VAL A 152 -23.68 1.80 -2.64
N GLU A 153 -23.06 2.97 -2.80
CA GLU A 153 -23.78 4.25 -2.90
C GLU A 153 -24.46 4.45 -4.27
N ALA A 154 -23.73 4.22 -5.36
CA ALA A 154 -24.20 4.45 -6.72
C ALA A 154 -25.01 3.27 -7.30
N GLY A 155 -24.92 2.10 -6.69
CA GLY A 155 -25.52 0.86 -7.16
C GLY A 155 -24.71 0.16 -8.27
N VAL A 156 -25.06 -1.11 -8.51
CA VAL A 156 -24.37 -1.96 -9.46
C VAL A 156 -24.65 -1.53 -10.90
N ASN A 157 -23.59 -1.15 -11.62
CA ASN A 157 -23.63 -0.88 -13.04
C ASN A 157 -22.33 -1.37 -13.71
N ASN A 158 -22.36 -1.54 -15.04
CA ASN A 158 -21.22 -2.09 -15.79
C ASN A 158 -19.92 -1.30 -15.60
N GLN A 159 -19.99 0.03 -15.43
CA GLN A 159 -18.79 0.86 -15.26
C GLN A 159 -18.12 0.60 -13.91
N ASN A 160 -18.90 0.52 -12.83
CA ASN A 160 -18.38 0.27 -11.49
C ASN A 160 -17.84 -1.17 -11.38
N ILE A 161 -18.53 -2.14 -11.99
CA ILE A 161 -18.04 -3.53 -12.07
C ILE A 161 -16.72 -3.59 -12.83
N GLN A 162 -16.64 -2.91 -13.98
CA GLN A 162 -15.41 -2.89 -14.78
C GLN A 162 -14.25 -2.27 -14.00
N ALA A 163 -14.48 -1.16 -13.27
CA ALA A 163 -13.44 -0.52 -12.47
C ALA A 163 -12.87 -1.44 -11.37
N LEU A 164 -13.73 -2.21 -10.68
CA LEU A 164 -13.30 -3.20 -9.70
C LEU A 164 -12.48 -4.33 -10.34
N VAL A 165 -12.92 -4.82 -11.50
CA VAL A 165 -12.20 -5.86 -12.24
C VAL A 165 -10.85 -5.34 -12.77
N ASP A 166 -10.81 -4.12 -13.30
CA ASP A 166 -9.59 -3.48 -13.79
C ASP A 166 -8.59 -3.30 -12.65
N ASN A 167 -9.04 -2.89 -11.46
CA ASN A 167 -8.17 -2.80 -10.30
C ASN A 167 -7.55 -4.17 -9.95
N LEU A 168 -8.34 -5.25 -9.92
CA LEU A 168 -7.83 -6.62 -9.69
C LEU A 168 -6.81 -7.03 -10.77
N GLN A 169 -7.05 -6.67 -12.03
CA GLN A 169 -6.11 -6.92 -13.12
C GLN A 169 -4.81 -6.14 -12.95
N PHE A 170 -4.88 -4.85 -12.61
CA PHE A 170 -3.69 -4.03 -12.37
C PHE A 170 -2.83 -4.56 -11.22
N ARG A 171 -3.47 -5.05 -10.14
CA ARG A 171 -2.77 -5.70 -9.03
C ARG A 171 -2.00 -6.93 -9.49
N LEU A 172 -2.63 -7.78 -10.32
CA LEU A 172 -1.98 -8.96 -10.87
C LEU A 172 -0.84 -8.59 -11.83
N ASP A 173 -1.06 -7.65 -12.73
CA ASP A 173 -0.03 -7.18 -13.68
C ASP A 173 1.18 -6.58 -12.97
N LEU A 174 0.94 -5.83 -11.89
CA LEU A 174 2.00 -5.28 -11.05
C LEU A 174 2.87 -6.38 -10.43
N LEU A 175 2.25 -7.46 -9.96
CA LEU A 175 2.97 -8.62 -9.40
C LEU A 175 3.75 -9.38 -10.47
N LEU A 176 3.21 -9.53 -11.67
CA LEU A 176 3.91 -10.16 -12.80
C LEU A 176 5.14 -9.33 -13.22
N LYS A 177 5.01 -8.00 -13.26
CA LYS A 177 6.14 -7.08 -13.51
C LYS A 177 7.20 -7.16 -12.42
N LEU A 178 6.79 -7.27 -11.15
CA LEU A 178 7.73 -7.47 -10.04
C LEU A 178 8.52 -8.77 -10.25
N LYS A 179 7.84 -9.87 -10.57
CA LYS A 179 8.46 -11.17 -10.83
C LYS A 179 9.48 -11.10 -11.97
N GLU A 180 9.12 -10.47 -13.09
CA GLU A 180 10.04 -10.22 -14.20
C GLU A 180 11.27 -9.42 -13.72
N LYS A 181 11.05 -8.35 -12.95
CA LYS A 181 12.14 -7.53 -12.45
C LYS A 181 13.09 -8.27 -11.51
N LEU A 182 12.55 -9.15 -10.66
CA LEU A 182 13.36 -9.99 -9.78
C LEU A 182 14.22 -10.98 -10.56
N ASN A 183 13.67 -11.58 -11.61
CA ASN A 183 14.42 -12.50 -12.48
C ASN A 183 15.58 -11.76 -13.18
N GLU A 184 15.34 -10.56 -13.72
CA GLU A 184 16.40 -9.74 -14.33
C GLU A 184 17.55 -9.44 -13.37
N LEU A 185 17.25 -9.12 -12.11
CA LEU A 185 18.24 -8.86 -11.08
C LEU A 185 19.05 -10.11 -10.72
N GLN A 186 18.43 -11.28 -10.69
CA GLN A 186 19.14 -12.54 -10.46
C GLN A 186 20.08 -12.88 -11.62
N GLU A 187 19.62 -12.71 -12.86
CA GLU A 187 20.45 -12.97 -14.05
C GLU A 187 21.63 -11.99 -14.15
N SER A 188 21.41 -10.73 -13.83
CA SER A 188 22.46 -9.69 -13.84
C SER A 188 23.58 -10.02 -12.85
N GLN A 189 23.24 -10.38 -11.62
CA GLN A 189 24.22 -10.79 -10.60
C GLN A 189 25.01 -12.03 -11.02
N PHE A 190 24.34 -13.02 -11.61
CA PHE A 190 25.02 -14.23 -12.08
C PHE A 190 26.03 -13.95 -13.21
N ASN A 191 25.70 -13.02 -14.11
CA ASN A 191 26.59 -12.64 -15.21
C ASN A 191 27.80 -11.83 -14.72
N GLU A 192 27.64 -10.95 -13.72
CA GLU A 192 28.75 -10.21 -13.10
C GLU A 192 29.74 -11.12 -12.36
N ILE A 193 29.27 -12.19 -11.71
CA ILE A 193 30.15 -13.16 -11.04
C ILE A 193 31.01 -13.90 -12.07
N LYS A 194 30.47 -14.23 -13.24
CA LYS A 194 31.21 -14.94 -14.30
C LYS A 194 32.29 -14.08 -14.95
N THR A 195 32.04 -12.79 -15.18
CA THR A 195 33.02 -11.91 -15.83
C THR A 195 34.17 -11.53 -14.90
N ASN A 196 33.96 -11.52 -13.58
CA ASN A 196 35.01 -11.22 -12.59
C ASN A 196 35.82 -12.45 -12.13
N THR A 197 35.43 -13.67 -12.53
CA THR A 197 36.13 -14.93 -12.16
C THR A 197 37.04 -15.47 -13.28
N ILE A 198 37.22 -14.71 -14.38
CA ILE A 198 38.14 -15.02 -15.49
C ILE A 198 39.31 -14.04 -15.47
#